data_AF-A0A3E3K4X2-F1
#
_entry.id   AF-A0A3E3K4X2-F1
#
_cell.length_a   1.000
_cell.length_b   1.000
_cell.length_c   1.000
_cell.angle_alpha   90.00
_cell.angle_beta   90.00
_cell.angle_gamma   90.00
#
_symmetry.space_group_name_H-M   'P 1'
#
loop_
_entity.id
_entity.type
_entity.pdbx_description
1 polymer ?
#
loop_
_entity_poly.entity_id
_entity_poly.type
_entity_poly.pdbx_seq_one_letter_code
_entity_poly.pdbx_strand_id
1 'polypeptide(L)'
;MPRDILQFINELIVQFCESPVSSPITWCLGIIWIIKSIYALYKIKVKTDELTAEREAKEISEAVKNLDVLAEKSEEENRDIRTLMFENLKELKEFYVICKQQIRKSFSAAMFSCFAGFVLFVFAVIIFLLGGNNSASLMAGLSGTIVEIVSGLYFWMYRETSKQLGKYHKRLEATEKYLIALQIIEMLPEGNRNEQYGKLIDYIFENVNKQ
;
A
#
# COMPACT_ATOMS: atom_id res chain seq x y z
N MET A 1 1.05 10.67 -44.08
CA MET A 1 0.42 11.06 -42.81
C MET A 1 1.29 10.83 -41.56
N PRO A 2 2.06 9.72 -41.35
CA PRO A 2 2.97 9.63 -40.19
C PRO A 2 4.31 10.37 -40.35
N ARG A 3 4.65 10.81 -41.58
CA ARG A 3 5.92 11.46 -41.91
C ARG A 3 5.98 12.92 -41.39
N ASP A 4 4.84 13.60 -41.34
CA ASP A 4 4.74 15.01 -40.94
C ASP A 4 4.92 15.22 -39.43
N ILE A 5 4.42 14.29 -38.60
CA ILE A 5 4.59 14.37 -37.14
C ILE A 5 6.05 14.14 -36.76
N LEU A 6 6.72 13.17 -37.41
CA LEU A 6 8.13 12.90 -37.15
C LEU A 6 9.01 14.07 -37.59
N GLN A 7 8.71 14.69 -38.73
CA GLN A 7 9.39 15.91 -39.19
C GLN A 7 9.13 17.09 -38.25
N PHE A 8 7.90 17.29 -37.78
CA PHE A 8 7.56 18.37 -36.87
C PHE A 8 8.24 18.22 -35.51
N ILE A 9 8.31 16.99 -34.97
CA ILE A 9 9.08 16.69 -33.75
C ILE A 9 10.56 16.94 -33.98
N ASN A 10 11.10 16.55 -35.14
CA ASN A 10 12.51 16.77 -35.47
C ASN A 10 12.84 18.26 -35.61
N GLU A 11 11.99 19.06 -36.27
CA GLU A 11 12.15 20.51 -36.37
C GLU A 11 12.06 21.20 -35.01
N LEU A 12 11.12 20.80 -34.14
CA LEU A 12 11.04 21.31 -32.77
C LEU A 12 12.30 21.00 -31.97
N ILE A 13 12.87 19.80 -32.11
CA ILE A 13 14.09 19.39 -31.43
C ILE A 13 15.30 20.18 -31.96
N VAL A 14 15.43 20.34 -33.28
CA VAL A 14 16.52 21.10 -33.90
C VAL A 14 16.46 22.58 -33.51
N GLN A 15 15.27 23.18 -33.56
CA GLN A 15 15.05 24.57 -33.16
C GLN A 15 15.34 24.81 -31.67
N PHE A 16 15.03 23.83 -30.82
CA PHE A 16 15.39 23.87 -29.40
C PHE A 16 16.91 23.71 -29.19
N CYS A 17 17.56 22.88 -30.00
CA CYS A 17 19.00 22.60 -29.93
C CYS A 17 19.88 23.76 -30.44
N GLU A 18 19.40 24.57 -31.38
CA GLU A 18 20.08 25.79 -31.86
C GLU A 18 19.91 27.00 -30.92
N SER A 19 18.98 26.92 -29.96
CA SER A 19 18.77 28.02 -29.00
C SER A 19 20.01 28.21 -28.11
N PRO A 20 20.37 29.45 -27.72
CA PRO A 20 21.51 29.73 -26.84
C PRO A 20 21.37 29.10 -25.43
N VAL A 21 20.19 28.54 -25.12
CA VAL A 21 19.84 27.82 -23.89
C VAL A 21 20.15 26.32 -24.00
N SER A 22 20.70 25.84 -25.12
CA SER A 22 20.99 24.42 -25.41
C SER A 22 22.34 23.92 -24.89
N SER A 23 23.18 24.79 -24.31
CA SER A 23 24.51 24.38 -23.81
C SER A 23 24.39 23.15 -22.90
N PRO A 24 25.25 22.12 -23.04
CA PRO A 24 25.18 20.88 -22.24
C PRO A 24 25.09 21.11 -20.72
N ILE A 25 25.62 22.24 -20.26
CA ILE A 25 25.60 22.67 -18.85
C ILE A 25 24.17 22.96 -18.37
N THR A 26 23.33 23.56 -19.20
CA THR A 26 21.94 23.90 -18.85
C THR A 26 21.05 22.66 -18.73
N TRP A 27 21.26 21.65 -19.58
CA TRP A 27 20.61 20.35 -19.51
C TRP A 27 20.97 19.60 -18.22
N CYS A 28 22.25 19.60 -17.86
CA CYS A 28 22.71 19.01 -16.60
C CYS A 28 22.07 19.69 -15.39
N LEU A 29 21.97 21.03 -15.38
CA LEU A 29 21.30 21.78 -14.31
C LEU A 29 19.80 21.46 -14.22
N GLY A 30 19.12 21.31 -15.36
CA GLY A 30 17.72 20.91 -15.43
C GLY A 30 17.48 19.51 -14.85
N ILE A 31 18.31 18.53 -15.22
CA ILE A 31 18.24 17.16 -14.70
C ILE A 31 18.48 17.14 -13.18
N ILE A 32 19.46 17.89 -12.68
CA ILE A 32 19.72 18.02 -11.24
C ILE A 32 18.51 18.60 -10.50
N TRP A 33 17.84 19.61 -11.07
CA TRP A 33 16.63 20.20 -10.50
C TRP A 33 15.47 19.21 -10.43
N ILE A 34 15.28 18.42 -11.49
CA ILE A 34 14.25 17.37 -11.56
C ILE A 34 14.53 16.30 -10.50
N ILE A 35 15.78 15.82 -10.39
CA ILE A 35 16.17 14.83 -9.39
C ILE A 35 15.95 15.36 -7.98
N LYS A 36 16.32 16.61 -7.69
CA LYS A 36 16.08 17.23 -6.38
C LYS A 36 14.59 17.40 -6.07
N SER A 37 13.78 17.74 -7.07
CA SER A 37 12.34 17.86 -6.94
C SER A 37 11.70 16.50 -6.60
N ILE A 38 12.09 15.44 -7.32
CA ILE A 38 11.64 14.07 -7.05
C ILE A 38 12.07 13.62 -5.66
N TYR A 39 13.31 13.90 -5.26
CA TYR A 39 13.82 13.57 -3.93
C TYR A 39 13.08 14.33 -2.81
N ALA A 40 12.77 15.61 -3.01
CA ALA A 40 12.00 16.40 -2.06
C ALA A 40 10.57 15.85 -1.91
N LEU A 41 9.89 15.52 -3.02
CA LEU A 41 8.57 14.89 -3.01
C LEU A 41 8.59 13.53 -2.30
N TYR A 42 9.62 12.72 -2.54
CA TYR A 42 9.82 11.45 -1.83
C TYR A 42 9.97 11.68 -0.33
N LYS A 43 10.81 12.64 0.09
CA LYS A 43 11.04 12.94 1.52
C LYS A 43 9.77 13.44 2.21
N ILE A 44 9.00 14.31 1.56
CA ILE A 44 7.72 14.80 2.10
C ILE A 44 6.76 13.62 2.30
N LYS A 45 6.63 12.75 1.29
CA LYS A 45 5.74 11.59 1.36
C LYS A 45 6.14 10.62 2.47
N VAL A 46 7.44 10.32 2.60
CA VAL A 46 7.96 9.46 3.69
C VAL A 46 7.61 10.04 5.05
N LYS A 47 7.81 11.35 5.25
CA LYS A 47 7.47 12.02 6.50
C LYS A 47 5.96 11.97 6.79
N THR A 48 5.13 12.14 5.77
CA THR A 48 3.67 12.03 5.91
C THR A 48 3.24 10.60 6.24
N ASP A 49 3.81 9.60 5.59
CA ASP A 49 3.52 8.19 5.86
C ASP A 49 3.98 7.79 7.28
N GLU A 50 5.13 8.28 7.75
CA GLU A 50 5.65 8.07 9.10
C GLU A 50 4.74 8.69 10.17
N LEU A 51 4.36 9.96 10.01
CA LEU A 51 3.39 10.63 10.89
C LEU A 51 2.05 9.90 10.94
N THR A 52 1.60 9.36 9.80
CA THR A 52 0.34 8.60 9.77
C THR A 52 0.50 7.25 10.46
N ALA A 53 1.65 6.58 10.27
CA ALA A 53 1.94 5.30 10.91
C ALA A 53 2.04 5.43 12.43
N GLU A 54 2.68 6.49 12.93
CA GLU A 54 2.74 6.79 14.36
C GLU A 54 1.35 7.06 14.96
N ARG A 55 0.49 7.78 14.23
CA ARG A 55 -0.90 8.01 14.67
C ARG A 55 -1.70 6.73 14.73
N GLU A 56 -1.68 5.93 13.66
CA GLU A 56 -2.38 4.63 13.62
C GLU A 56 -1.87 3.68 14.71
N ALA A 57 -0.55 3.66 14.98
CA ALA A 57 0.03 2.85 16.05
C ALA A 57 -0.39 3.33 17.46
N LYS A 58 -0.46 4.65 17.69
CA LYS A 58 -0.96 5.21 18.96
C LYS A 58 -2.44 4.89 19.16
N GLU A 59 -3.27 5.09 18.13
CA GLU A 59 -4.70 4.75 18.18
C GLU A 59 -4.94 3.27 18.46
N ILE A 60 -4.14 2.38 17.86
CA ILE A 60 -4.20 0.94 18.19
C ILE A 60 -3.79 0.71 19.64
N SER A 61 -2.66 1.24 20.09
CA SER A 61 -2.16 1.06 21.45
C SER A 61 -3.19 1.49 22.51
N GLU A 62 -3.86 2.63 22.29
CA GLU A 62 -4.94 3.08 23.15
C GLU A 62 -6.17 2.16 23.09
N ALA A 63 -6.60 1.77 21.89
CA ALA A 63 -7.75 0.87 21.73
C ALA A 63 -7.51 -0.52 22.34
N VAL A 64 -6.29 -1.04 22.18
CA VAL A 64 -5.82 -2.31 22.77
C VAL A 64 -5.81 -2.23 24.29
N LYS A 65 -5.28 -1.14 24.86
CA LYS A 65 -5.31 -0.94 26.30
C LYS A 65 -6.73 -0.90 26.86
N ASN A 66 -7.67 -0.29 26.13
CA ASN A 66 -9.08 -0.29 26.51
C ASN A 66 -9.70 -1.70 26.41
N LEU A 67 -9.34 -2.49 25.40
CA LEU A 67 -9.74 -3.90 25.29
C LEU A 67 -9.21 -4.74 26.46
N ASP A 68 -7.95 -4.54 26.87
CA ASP A 68 -7.36 -5.25 28.01
C ASP A 68 -8.13 -4.94 29.32
N VAL A 69 -8.53 -3.68 29.55
CA VAL A 69 -9.36 -3.28 30.71
C VAL A 69 -10.76 -3.91 30.66
N LEU A 70 -11.36 -4.02 29.47
CA LEU A 70 -12.67 -4.66 29.30
C LEU A 70 -12.59 -6.17 29.54
N ALA A 71 -11.50 -6.82 29.11
CA ALA A 71 -11.25 -8.22 29.38
C ALA A 71 -11.09 -8.47 30.90
N GLU A 72 -10.29 -7.65 31.59
CA GLU A 72 -10.04 -7.74 33.04
C GLU A 72 -11.30 -7.50 33.89
N LYS A 73 -12.23 -6.64 33.43
CA LYS A 73 -13.50 -6.36 34.13
C LYS A 73 -14.52 -7.52 34.06
N SER A 74 -14.33 -8.50 33.18
CA SER A 74 -15.29 -9.58 32.89
C SER A 74 -15.08 -10.87 33.72
N GLU A 75 -14.49 -10.74 34.91
CA GLU A 75 -13.96 -11.78 35.82
C GLU A 75 -14.97 -12.78 36.44
N GLU A 76 -16.04 -13.20 35.74
CA GLU A 76 -16.90 -14.31 36.17
C GLU A 76 -17.02 -15.43 35.10
N GLU A 77 -16.54 -16.60 35.51
CA GLU A 77 -16.76 -18.00 35.08
C GLU A 77 -16.54 -18.46 33.61
N ASN A 78 -16.59 -17.60 32.59
CA ASN A 78 -16.34 -17.98 31.16
C ASN A 78 -14.96 -17.49 30.62
N ARG A 79 -13.96 -17.53 31.50
CA ARG A 79 -12.77 -16.66 31.48
C ARG A 79 -11.72 -16.91 30.40
N ASP A 80 -11.54 -18.14 29.95
CA ASP A 80 -10.38 -18.46 29.09
C ASP A 80 -10.66 -18.15 27.61
N ILE A 81 -11.84 -18.53 27.12
CA ILE A 81 -12.19 -18.42 25.70
C ILE A 81 -12.40 -16.95 25.28
N ARG A 82 -13.06 -16.12 26.11
CA ARG A 82 -13.25 -14.69 25.80
C ARG A 82 -11.92 -13.95 25.75
N THR A 83 -11.03 -14.21 26.70
CA THR A 83 -9.71 -13.59 26.77
C THR A 83 -8.89 -13.95 25.53
N LEU A 84 -8.86 -15.23 25.14
CA LEU A 84 -8.21 -15.69 23.90
C LEU A 84 -8.83 -15.05 22.64
N MET A 85 -10.16 -14.84 22.60
CA MET A 85 -10.80 -14.15 21.47
C MET A 85 -10.41 -12.67 21.40
N PHE A 86 -10.30 -11.98 22.54
CA PHE A 86 -9.85 -10.60 22.59
C PHE A 86 -8.38 -10.44 22.20
N GLU A 87 -7.51 -11.34 22.66
CA GLU A 87 -6.10 -11.38 22.25
C GLU A 87 -5.95 -11.59 20.74
N ASN A 88 -6.69 -12.55 20.18
CA ASN A 88 -6.73 -12.77 18.73
C ASN A 88 -7.24 -11.53 17.98
N LEU A 89 -8.30 -10.87 18.47
CA LEU A 89 -8.82 -9.65 17.86
C LEU A 89 -7.76 -8.53 17.81
N LYS A 90 -7.01 -8.36 18.91
CA LYS A 90 -5.90 -7.42 19.02
C LYS A 90 -4.82 -7.71 17.98
N GLU A 91 -4.36 -8.96 17.89
CA GLU A 91 -3.37 -9.38 16.90
C GLU A 91 -3.87 -9.13 15.47
N LEU A 92 -5.12 -9.49 15.15
CA LEU A 92 -5.72 -9.22 13.84
C LEU A 92 -5.74 -7.73 13.48
N LYS A 93 -6.04 -6.86 14.45
CA LYS A 93 -6.06 -5.40 14.24
C LYS A 93 -4.67 -4.83 14.00
N GLU A 94 -3.66 -5.31 14.70
CA GLU A 94 -2.26 -4.94 14.50
C GLU A 94 -1.79 -5.33 13.08
N PHE A 95 -2.02 -6.59 12.68
CA PHE A 95 -1.68 -7.04 11.32
C PHE A 95 -2.44 -6.30 10.23
N TYR A 96 -3.72 -5.94 10.46
CA TYR A 96 -4.51 -5.14 9.54
C TYR A 96 -3.84 -3.79 9.25
N VAL A 97 -3.36 -3.08 10.29
CA VAL A 97 -2.68 -1.79 10.10
C VAL A 97 -1.30 -1.96 9.46
N ILE A 98 -0.54 -2.98 9.82
CA ILE A 98 0.74 -3.29 9.15
C ILE A 98 0.51 -3.49 7.65
N CYS A 99 -0.51 -4.28 7.27
CA CYS A 99 -0.88 -4.49 5.87
C CYS A 99 -1.27 -3.18 5.18
N LYS A 100 -2.07 -2.33 5.84
CA LYS A 100 -2.49 -1.01 5.31
C LYS A 100 -1.27 -0.11 5.05
N GLN A 101 -0.31 -0.07 5.97
CA GLN A 101 0.93 0.69 5.82
C GLN A 101 1.81 0.13 4.69
N GLN A 102 1.96 -1.20 4.62
CA GLN A 102 2.74 -1.86 3.58
C GLN A 102 2.15 -1.62 2.19
N ILE A 103 0.82 -1.66 2.03
CA ILE A 103 0.13 -1.34 0.77
C ILE A 103 0.46 0.09 0.32
N ARG A 104 0.37 1.08 1.21
CA ARG A 104 0.70 2.48 0.91
C ARG A 104 2.15 2.65 0.45
N LYS A 105 3.09 2.06 1.19
CA LYS A 105 4.52 2.09 0.86
C LYS A 105 4.82 1.40 -0.47
N SER A 106 4.22 0.23 -0.72
CA SER A 106 4.39 -0.53 -1.96
C SER A 106 3.83 0.23 -3.16
N PHE A 107 2.62 0.78 -3.03
CA PHE A 107 1.99 1.61 -4.07
C PHE A 107 2.83 2.85 -4.39
N SER A 108 3.34 3.50 -3.35
CA SER A 108 4.27 4.62 -3.49
C SER A 108 5.51 4.24 -4.28
N ALA A 109 6.20 3.18 -3.87
CA ALA A 109 7.43 2.73 -4.50
C ALA A 109 7.20 2.34 -5.97
N ALA A 110 6.10 1.64 -6.27
CA ALA A 110 5.70 1.30 -7.63
C ALA A 110 5.54 2.55 -8.51
N MET A 111 4.82 3.57 -8.00
CA MET A 111 4.56 4.80 -8.75
C MET A 111 5.85 5.57 -9.08
N PHE A 112 6.77 5.71 -8.11
CA PHE A 112 8.06 6.36 -8.35
C PHE A 112 8.96 5.55 -9.28
N SER A 113 8.96 4.22 -9.14
CA SER A 113 9.74 3.33 -10.01
C SER A 113 9.23 3.40 -11.45
N CYS A 114 7.92 3.34 -11.68
CA CYS A 114 7.32 3.48 -13.01
C CYS A 114 7.68 4.82 -13.65
N PHE A 115 7.56 5.93 -12.89
CA PHE A 115 7.93 7.24 -13.41
C PHE A 115 9.42 7.32 -13.81
N ALA A 116 10.30 6.77 -12.98
CA ALA A 116 11.74 6.71 -13.30
C ALA A 116 12.03 5.85 -14.54
N GLY A 117 11.39 4.68 -14.65
CA GLY A 117 11.54 3.78 -15.81
C GLY A 117 11.07 4.44 -17.11
N PHE A 118 9.91 5.09 -17.07
CA PHE A 118 9.38 5.85 -18.20
C PHE A 118 10.31 6.99 -18.64
N VAL A 119 10.88 7.75 -17.70
CA VAL A 119 11.84 8.82 -18.00
C VAL A 119 13.09 8.26 -18.70
N LEU A 120 13.64 7.13 -18.23
CA LEU A 120 14.79 6.48 -18.87
C LEU A 120 14.46 6.00 -20.30
N PHE A 121 13.26 5.47 -20.51
CA PHE A 121 12.79 5.06 -21.83
C PHE A 121 12.69 6.25 -22.79
N VAL A 122 12.13 7.39 -22.34
CA VAL A 122 12.07 8.62 -23.15
C VAL A 122 13.47 9.12 -23.49
N PHE A 123 14.41 9.11 -22.53
CA PHE A 123 15.81 9.46 -22.80
C PHE A 123 16.46 8.54 -23.85
N ALA A 124 16.19 7.23 -23.81
CA ALA A 124 16.71 6.30 -24.80
C ALA A 124 16.24 6.67 -26.23
N VAL A 125 14.95 7.00 -26.38
CA VAL A 125 14.38 7.41 -27.68
C VAL A 125 15.00 8.72 -28.17
N ILE A 126 15.19 9.71 -27.29
CA ILE A 126 15.82 10.99 -27.65
C ILE A 126 17.27 10.77 -28.12
N ILE A 127 18.06 9.97 -27.40
CA ILE A 127 19.44 9.66 -27.78
C ILE A 127 19.48 8.96 -29.15
N PHE A 128 18.55 8.04 -29.41
CA PHE A 128 18.44 7.36 -30.70
C PHE A 128 18.11 8.32 -31.85
N LEU A 129 17.14 9.21 -31.66
CA LEU A 129 16.69 10.16 -32.68
C LEU A 129 17.74 11.23 -33.02
N LEU A 130 18.55 11.65 -32.05
CA LEU A 130 19.63 12.62 -32.24
C LEU A 130 20.87 12.04 -32.96
N GLY A 131 20.80 10.81 -33.46
CA GLY A 131 21.95 10.12 -34.05
C GLY A 131 23.04 9.78 -33.03
N GLY A 132 22.66 9.71 -31.74
CA GLY A 132 23.55 9.29 -30.67
C GLY A 132 23.97 7.82 -30.81
N ASN A 133 25.03 7.43 -30.12
CA ASN A 133 25.58 6.08 -30.20
C ASN A 133 24.50 5.02 -29.87
N ASN A 134 24.30 4.06 -30.78
CA ASN A 134 23.34 2.96 -30.60
C ASN A 134 23.54 2.23 -29.26
N SER A 135 24.79 2.10 -28.80
CA SER A 135 25.09 1.47 -27.51
C SER A 135 24.50 2.25 -26.33
N ALA A 136 24.49 3.58 -26.36
CA ALA A 136 23.96 4.42 -25.28
C ALA A 136 22.43 4.35 -25.22
N SER A 137 21.76 4.39 -26.37
CA SER A 137 20.31 4.19 -26.47
C SER A 137 19.90 2.81 -25.96
N LEU A 138 20.63 1.75 -26.34
CA LEU A 138 20.33 0.39 -25.87
C LEU A 138 20.51 0.26 -24.36
N MET A 139 21.57 0.85 -23.80
CA MET A 139 21.83 0.80 -22.36
C MET A 139 20.75 1.54 -21.55
N ALA A 140 20.28 2.70 -22.04
CA ALA A 140 19.17 3.45 -21.44
C ALA A 140 17.82 2.72 -21.56
N GLY A 141 17.55 2.08 -22.69
CA GLY A 141 16.34 1.27 -22.88
C GLY A 141 16.31 0.04 -21.97
N LEU A 142 17.44 -0.66 -21.86
CA LEU A 142 17.58 -1.82 -20.97
C LEU A 142 17.42 -1.44 -19.50
N SER A 143 18.03 -0.33 -19.06
CA SER A 143 17.89 0.14 -17.67
C SER A 143 16.46 0.56 -17.35
N GLY A 144 15.77 1.25 -18.27
CA GLY A 144 14.35 1.58 -18.12
C GLY A 144 13.48 0.33 -18.00
N THR A 145 13.75 -0.70 -18.82
CA THR A 145 13.03 -1.99 -18.75
C THR A 145 13.23 -2.70 -17.41
N ILE A 146 14.45 -2.71 -16.87
CA ILE A 146 14.74 -3.28 -15.55
C ILE A 146 13.95 -2.55 -14.45
N VAL A 147 13.90 -1.21 -14.51
CA VAL A 147 13.16 -0.41 -13.53
C VAL A 147 11.64 -0.65 -13.62
N GLU A 148 11.10 -0.92 -14.81
CA GLU A 148 9.70 -1.32 -14.96
C GLU A 148 9.40 -2.72 -14.40
N ILE A 149 10.34 -3.66 -14.50
CA ILE A 149 10.19 -4.97 -13.84
C ILE A 149 10.10 -4.80 -12.32
N VAL A 150 10.93 -3.91 -11.75
CA VAL A 150 10.90 -3.58 -10.31
C VAL A 150 9.56 -2.94 -9.92
N SER A 151 9.05 -2.01 -10.76
CA SER A 151 7.71 -1.42 -10.61
C SER A 151 6.62 -2.50 -10.58
N GLY A 152 6.68 -3.46 -11.51
CA GLY A 152 5.78 -4.61 -11.57
C GLY A 152 5.83 -5.47 -10.30
N LEU A 153 7.01 -5.69 -9.72
CA LEU A 153 7.18 -6.41 -8.45
C LEU A 153 6.49 -5.66 -7.30
N TYR A 154 6.64 -4.33 -7.22
CA TYR A 154 5.95 -3.55 -6.20
C TYR A 154 4.43 -3.55 -6.37
N PHE A 155 3.93 -3.50 -7.61
CA PHE A 155 2.49 -3.66 -7.88
C PHE A 155 1.98 -5.06 -7.53
N TRP A 156 2.78 -6.10 -7.75
CA TRP A 156 2.45 -7.46 -7.35
C TRP A 156 2.35 -7.57 -5.81
N MET A 157 3.33 -7.02 -5.08
CA MET A 157 3.28 -6.95 -3.62
C MET A 157 2.06 -6.15 -3.14
N TYR A 158 1.76 -5.00 -3.74
CA TYR A 158 0.55 -4.22 -3.47
C TYR A 158 -0.72 -5.07 -3.64
N ARG A 159 -0.84 -5.82 -4.74
CA ARG A 159 -2.00 -6.68 -5.00
C ARG A 159 -2.13 -7.76 -3.94
N GLU A 160 -1.03 -8.41 -3.58
CA GLU A 160 -1.06 -9.51 -2.63
C GLU A 160 -1.35 -9.04 -1.21
N THR A 161 -0.72 -7.96 -0.75
CA THR A 161 -1.03 -7.36 0.56
C THR A 161 -2.46 -6.82 0.60
N SER A 162 -2.99 -6.26 -0.50
CA SER A 162 -4.39 -5.81 -0.57
C SER A 162 -5.39 -6.95 -0.40
N LYS A 163 -5.11 -8.13 -0.97
CA LYS A 163 -5.92 -9.34 -0.72
C LYS A 163 -5.84 -9.76 0.74
N GLN A 164 -4.65 -9.73 1.33
CA GLN A 164 -4.47 -10.05 2.75
C GLN A 164 -5.26 -9.08 3.63
N LEU A 165 -5.18 -7.77 3.37
CA LEU A 165 -5.94 -6.75 4.08
C LEU A 165 -7.45 -7.02 4.02
N GLY A 166 -7.97 -7.40 2.86
CA GLY A 166 -9.38 -7.77 2.70
C GLY A 166 -9.77 -9.03 3.51
N LYS A 167 -8.89 -10.03 3.60
CA LYS A 167 -9.11 -11.21 4.45
C LYS A 167 -9.11 -10.84 5.94
N TYR A 168 -8.16 -10.00 6.39
CA TYR A 168 -8.12 -9.53 7.77
C TYR A 168 -9.33 -8.67 8.12
N HIS A 169 -9.78 -7.81 7.22
CA HIS A 169 -10.99 -7.00 7.44
C HIS A 169 -12.23 -7.88 7.69
N LYS A 170 -12.44 -8.91 6.86
CA LYS A 170 -13.55 -9.87 7.04
C LYS A 170 -13.44 -10.66 8.33
N ARG A 171 -12.23 -11.12 8.68
CA ARG A 171 -11.99 -11.84 9.93
C ARG A 171 -12.22 -10.96 11.15
N LEU A 172 -11.77 -9.71 11.10
CA LEU A 172 -12.00 -8.72 12.15
C LEU A 172 -13.50 -8.48 12.37
N GLU A 173 -14.23 -8.22 11.29
CA GLU A 173 -15.69 -8.01 11.33
C GLU A 173 -16.44 -9.24 11.90
N ALA A 174 -16.02 -10.46 11.53
CA ALA A 174 -16.60 -11.67 12.07
C ALA A 174 -16.37 -11.81 13.58
N THR A 175 -15.14 -11.59 14.05
CA THR A 175 -14.81 -11.65 15.48
C THR A 175 -15.57 -10.58 16.28
N GLU A 176 -15.69 -9.35 15.77
CA GLU A 176 -16.49 -8.30 16.41
C GLU A 176 -17.97 -8.70 16.54
N LYS A 177 -18.58 -9.26 15.49
CA LYS A 177 -19.97 -9.75 15.54
C LYS A 177 -20.15 -10.85 16.59
N TYR A 178 -19.19 -11.76 16.74
CA TYR A 178 -19.25 -12.81 17.78
C TYR A 178 -19.17 -12.24 19.19
N LEU A 179 -18.28 -11.27 19.43
CA LEU A 179 -18.16 -10.60 20.74
C LEU A 179 -19.43 -9.82 21.10
N ILE A 180 -20.03 -9.11 20.13
CA ILE A 180 -21.30 -8.40 20.33
C ILE A 180 -22.42 -9.39 20.64
N ALA A 181 -22.51 -10.49 19.89
CA ALA A 181 -23.53 -11.52 20.13
C ALA A 181 -23.40 -12.13 21.53
N LEU A 182 -22.16 -12.44 21.96
CA LEU A 182 -21.87 -12.96 23.29
C LEU A 182 -22.32 -11.97 24.39
N GLN A 183 -21.98 -10.70 24.23
CA GLN A 183 -22.38 -9.64 25.17
C GLN A 183 -23.90 -9.46 25.24
N ILE A 184 -24.61 -9.54 24.10
CA ILE A 184 -26.08 -9.48 24.06
C ILE A 184 -26.70 -10.67 24.81
N ILE A 185 -26.16 -11.89 24.63
CA ILE A 185 -26.61 -13.09 25.33
C ILE A 185 -26.40 -12.95 26.84
N GLU A 186 -25.29 -12.36 27.28
CA GLU A 186 -25.02 -12.11 28.70
C GLU A 186 -25.98 -11.07 29.31
N MET A 187 -26.45 -10.10 28.53
CA MET A 187 -27.45 -9.11 28.97
C MET A 187 -28.88 -9.68 29.07
N LEU A 188 -29.16 -10.87 28.52
CA LEU A 188 -30.48 -11.52 28.59
C LEU A 188 -30.74 -12.20 29.96
N PRO A 189 -32.01 -12.36 30.37
CA PRO A 189 -32.37 -13.11 31.58
C PRO A 189 -31.94 -14.58 31.48
N GLU A 190 -31.50 -15.17 32.60
CA GLU A 190 -30.86 -16.50 32.64
C GLU A 190 -31.68 -17.61 31.97
N GLY A 191 -33.02 -17.55 32.05
CA GLY A 191 -33.92 -18.53 31.45
C GLY A 191 -33.83 -18.68 29.94
N ASN A 192 -33.35 -17.65 29.21
CA ASN A 192 -33.22 -17.68 27.75
C ASN A 192 -31.76 -17.81 27.26
N ARG A 193 -30.76 -17.74 28.15
CA ARG A 193 -29.34 -17.70 27.75
C ARG A 193 -28.89 -18.99 27.06
N ASN A 194 -29.21 -20.14 27.64
CA ASN A 194 -28.76 -21.45 27.13
C ASN A 194 -29.28 -21.74 25.70
N GLU A 195 -30.52 -21.35 25.40
CA GLU A 195 -31.09 -21.50 24.05
C GLU A 195 -30.35 -20.62 23.03
N GLN A 196 -30.01 -19.38 23.41
CA GLN A 196 -29.33 -18.44 22.52
C GLN A 196 -27.84 -18.79 22.32
N TYR A 197 -27.18 -19.34 23.34
CA TYR A 197 -25.85 -19.93 23.21
C TYR A 197 -25.83 -21.08 22.20
N GLY A 198 -26.83 -21.98 22.24
CA GLY A 198 -26.97 -23.07 21.27
C GLY A 198 -27.09 -22.56 19.82
N LYS A 199 -27.94 -21.55 19.59
CA LYS A 199 -28.10 -20.94 18.26
C LYS A 199 -26.82 -20.26 17.76
N LEU A 200 -26.06 -19.61 18.64
CA LEU A 200 -24.79 -18.99 18.28
C LEU A 200 -23.74 -20.04 17.90
N ILE A 201 -23.68 -21.15 18.64
CA ILE A 201 -22.79 -22.28 18.34
C ILE A 201 -23.14 -22.89 16.97
N ASP A 202 -24.40 -23.19 16.71
CA ASP A 202 -24.86 -23.75 15.43
C ASP A 202 -24.50 -22.83 14.25
N TYR A 203 -24.70 -21.51 14.43
CA TYR A 203 -24.36 -20.52 13.41
C TYR A 203 -22.85 -20.42 13.15
N ILE A 204 -22.00 -20.54 14.18
CA ILE A 204 -20.54 -20.54 14.05
C ILE A 204 -20.11 -21.79 13.27
N PHE A 205 -20.57 -22.98 13.68
CA PHE A 205 -20.19 -24.24 13.04
C PHE A 205 -20.68 -24.35 11.59
N GLU A 206 -21.86 -23.81 11.26
CA GLU A 206 -22.34 -23.82 9.88
C GLU A 206 -21.55 -22.87 8.96
N ASN A 207 -21.06 -21.74 9.47
CA ASN A 207 -20.24 -20.81 8.70
C ASN A 207 -18.81 -21.30 8.49
N VAL A 208 -18.23 -22.07 9.42
CA VAL A 208 -16.90 -22.68 9.24
C VAL A 208 -16.88 -23.64 8.05
N ASN A 209 -17.98 -24.35 7.79
CA ASN A 209 -18.09 -25.29 6.66
C ASN A 209 -18.34 -24.61 5.29
N LYS A 210 -18.51 -23.28 5.24
CA LYS A 210 -18.79 -22.52 4.01
C LYS A 210 -17.65 -21.60 3.57
N GLN A 211 -16.56 -21.49 4.34
CA GLN A 211 -15.36 -20.70 4.00
C GLN A 211 -14.33 -21.52 3.22
#